data_AF-A0A0Q8VPH0-F1
#
_entry.id   AF-A0A0Q8VPH0-F1
#
_cell.length_a   1.000
_cell.length_b   1.000
_cell.length_c   1.000
_cell.angle_alpha   90.00
_cell.angle_beta   90.00
_cell.angle_gamma   90.00
#
_symmetry.space_group_name_H-M   'P 1'
#
loop_
_entity.id
_entity.type
_entity.pdbx_description
1 polymer ?
#
loop_
_entity_poly.entity_id
_entity_poly.type
_entity_poly.pdbx_seq_one_letter_code
_entity_poly.pdbx_strand_id
1 'polypeptide(L)'
;MALSLIVLSAGVAIAETTPAVAAPAERAANVGILNVWQYNYYQNHFSNEFTCKSRGETMLDTVQGMLNYACHKNSGEPKWSMDVLWSTA
;
A
#
# COMPACT_ATOMS: atom_id res chain seq x y z
N MET A 1 -60.65 51.45 -24.06
CA MET A 1 -59.60 52.30 -24.65
C MET A 1 -58.70 52.79 -23.54
N ALA A 2 -57.44 52.37 -23.52
CA ALA A 2 -56.31 53.15 -23.01
C ALA A 2 -55.04 52.35 -23.33
N LEU A 3 -54.31 52.83 -24.33
CA LEU A 3 -52.95 52.40 -24.63
C LEU A 3 -52.08 52.62 -23.39
N SER A 4 -51.14 51.72 -23.13
CA SER A 4 -50.05 52.01 -22.20
C SER A 4 -48.70 51.66 -22.81
N LEU A 5 -47.82 52.62 -22.56
CA LEU A 5 -46.53 52.91 -23.14
C LEU A 5 -45.48 51.81 -22.89
N ILE A 6 -44.54 51.81 -23.81
CA ILE A 6 -43.30 51.02 -23.91
C ILE A 6 -42.35 51.33 -22.74
N VAL A 7 -41.65 50.30 -22.24
CA VAL A 7 -40.35 50.47 -21.57
C VAL A 7 -39.38 49.43 -22.13
N LEU A 8 -38.39 49.88 -22.92
CA LEU A 8 -37.19 49.10 -23.25
C LEU A 8 -36.27 49.15 -22.03
N SER A 9 -36.10 48.03 -21.34
CA SER A 9 -35.06 47.85 -20.33
C SER A 9 -33.86 47.13 -20.95
N ALA A 10 -32.76 47.88 -21.13
CA ALA A 10 -31.44 47.33 -21.38
C ALA A 10 -30.99 46.58 -20.12
N GLY A 11 -31.05 45.25 -20.17
CA GLY A 11 -30.59 44.36 -19.10
C GLY A 11 -29.13 43.96 -19.32
N VAL A 12 -28.29 44.42 -18.40
CA VAL A 12 -26.84 44.17 -18.31
C VAL A 12 -26.55 42.66 -18.30
N ALA A 13 -25.66 42.20 -19.17
CA ALA A 13 -25.10 40.84 -19.08
C ALA A 13 -24.17 40.77 -17.86
N ILE A 14 -24.68 40.28 -16.74
CA ILE A 14 -23.85 39.79 -15.64
C ILE A 14 -23.33 38.41 -16.05
N ALA A 15 -22.04 38.35 -16.38
CA ALA A 15 -21.36 37.08 -16.53
C ALA A 15 -21.38 36.38 -15.17
N GLU A 16 -22.07 35.25 -15.09
CA GLU A 16 -22.07 34.37 -13.93
C GLU A 16 -20.66 33.82 -13.74
N THR A 17 -19.92 34.33 -12.76
CA THR A 17 -18.72 33.67 -12.26
C THR A 17 -19.16 32.43 -11.50
N THR A 18 -19.26 31.30 -12.21
CA THR A 18 -19.36 29.98 -11.58
C THR A 18 -18.23 29.85 -10.56
N PRO A 19 -18.52 29.52 -9.29
CA PRO A 19 -17.48 29.21 -8.34
C PRO A 19 -16.74 27.98 -8.87
N ALA A 20 -15.43 28.11 -9.08
CA ALA A 20 -14.58 26.97 -9.35
C ALA A 20 -14.66 26.05 -8.12
N VAL A 21 -15.45 24.99 -8.25
CA VAL A 21 -15.45 23.86 -7.32
C VAL A 21 -14.07 23.23 -7.44
N ALA A 22 -13.16 23.66 -6.56
CA ALA A 22 -11.91 22.95 -6.34
C ALA A 22 -12.23 21.74 -5.43
N ALA A 23 -12.34 20.58 -6.04
CA ALA A 23 -12.24 19.29 -5.37
C ALA A 23 -11.37 18.36 -6.23
N PRO A 24 -10.66 17.37 -5.68
CA PRO A 24 -10.54 16.98 -4.28
C PRO A 24 -9.09 16.98 -3.75
N ALA A 25 -9.01 16.60 -2.48
CA ALA A 25 -7.86 16.41 -1.62
C ALA A 25 -6.65 15.69 -2.25
N GLU A 26 -5.49 16.06 -1.70
CA GLU A 26 -4.27 15.28 -1.51
C GLU A 26 -4.09 14.08 -2.45
N ARG A 27 -3.06 14.15 -3.30
CA ARG A 27 -2.30 12.94 -3.62
C ARG A 27 -1.79 12.38 -2.30
N ALA A 28 -2.55 11.47 -1.69
CA ALA A 28 -1.97 10.47 -0.83
C ALA A 28 -0.92 9.79 -1.71
N ALA A 29 0.36 10.12 -1.48
CA ALA A 29 1.43 9.29 -1.96
C ALA A 29 1.17 7.93 -1.30
N ASN A 30 0.67 6.99 -2.10
CA ASN A 30 0.67 5.59 -1.74
C ASN A 30 2.16 5.25 -1.63
N VAL A 31 2.74 5.40 -0.43
CA VAL A 31 4.08 4.93 -0.14
C VAL A 31 3.96 3.44 -0.31
N GLY A 32 4.33 2.95 -1.50
CA GLY A 32 4.11 1.58 -1.90
C GLY A 32 4.69 0.68 -0.82
N ILE A 33 3.89 -0.28 -0.37
CA ILE A 33 4.34 -1.33 0.53
C ILE A 33 5.58 -1.98 -0.09
N LEU A 34 6.74 -1.78 0.54
CA LEU A 34 7.98 -2.42 0.10
C LEU A 34 8.08 -3.79 0.74
N ASN A 35 8.28 -4.81 -0.09
CA ASN A 35 8.54 -6.17 0.36
C ASN A 35 10.04 -6.43 0.31
N VAL A 36 10.64 -6.78 1.44
CA VAL A 36 12.10 -6.97 1.58
C VAL A 36 12.42 -8.36 2.12
N TRP A 37 13.22 -9.12 1.38
CA TRP A 37 13.79 -10.36 1.88
C TRP A 37 14.93 -10.05 2.86
N GLN A 38 14.80 -10.53 4.08
CA GLN A 38 15.88 -10.65 5.04
C GLN A 38 16.50 -12.05 4.89
N TYR A 39 17.62 -12.10 4.18
CA TYR A 39 18.39 -13.31 4.01
C TYR A 39 19.11 -13.69 5.31
N ASN A 40 19.24 -15.00 5.55
CA ASN A 40 19.86 -15.59 6.72
C ASN A 40 19.24 -15.12 8.05
N TYR A 41 17.92 -14.92 8.08
CA TYR A 41 17.19 -14.57 9.30
C TYR A 41 17.50 -15.55 10.44
N TYR A 42 17.50 -16.85 10.11
CA TYR A 42 18.14 -17.89 10.91
C TYR A 42 19.21 -18.58 10.05
N GLN A 43 20.48 -18.41 10.40
CA GLN A 43 21.58 -19.07 9.69
C GLN A 43 22.02 -20.36 10.40
N ASN A 44 22.12 -21.46 9.66
CA ASN A 44 22.64 -22.76 10.11
C ASN A 44 22.05 -23.18 11.47
N HIS A 45 20.73 -23.05 11.60
CA HIS A 45 20.03 -23.11 12.89
C HIS A 45 19.29 -24.44 13.07
N PHE A 46 18.54 -24.89 12.06
CA PHE A 46 17.58 -25.99 12.18
C PHE A 46 18.19 -27.33 11.78
N SER A 47 17.99 -28.36 12.59
CA SER A 47 18.58 -29.68 12.34
C SER A 47 18.04 -30.37 11.08
N ASN A 48 16.82 -30.04 10.65
CA ASN A 48 16.19 -30.59 9.45
C ASN A 48 15.19 -29.59 8.83
N GLU A 49 14.74 -29.89 7.62
CA GLU A 49 13.80 -29.05 6.86
C GLU A 49 12.46 -28.88 7.59
N PHE A 50 11.94 -29.96 8.18
CA PHE A 50 10.65 -29.96 8.86
C PHE A 50 10.60 -28.95 10.01
N THR A 51 11.64 -28.93 10.86
CA THR A 51 11.73 -27.96 11.97
C THR A 51 11.88 -26.52 11.50
N CYS A 52 12.56 -26.29 10.37
CA CYS A 52 12.62 -24.97 9.75
C CYS A 52 11.24 -24.52 9.25
N LYS A 53 10.55 -25.38 8.49
CA LYS A 53 9.23 -25.08 7.92
C LYS A 53 8.18 -24.84 9.00
N SER A 54 8.10 -25.71 10.00
CA SER A 54 7.17 -25.55 11.13
C SER A 54 7.38 -24.22 11.87
N ARG A 55 8.64 -23.78 12.02
CA ARG A 55 8.94 -22.47 12.59
C ARG A 55 8.50 -21.34 11.67
N GLY A 56 8.76 -21.45 10.37
CA GLY A 56 8.33 -20.48 9.35
C GLY A 56 6.81 -20.31 9.32
N GLU A 57 6.04 -21.40 9.32
CA GLU A 57 4.56 -21.39 9.37
C GLU A 57 4.06 -20.69 10.64
N THR A 58 4.61 -21.07 11.80
CA THR A 58 4.26 -20.42 13.07
C THR A 58 4.52 -18.92 13.02
N MET A 59 5.62 -18.49 12.38
CA MET A 59 5.95 -17.08 12.28
C MET A 59 5.05 -16.34 11.28
N LEU A 60 4.64 -16.95 10.17
CA LEU A 60 3.66 -16.33 9.27
C LEU A 60 2.34 -16.03 9.97
N ASP A 61 1.89 -16.94 10.84
CA ASP A 61 0.63 -16.77 11.56
C ASP A 61 0.71 -15.74 12.70
N THR A 62 1.92 -15.52 13.25
CA THR A 62 2.08 -14.76 14.52
C THR A 62 2.84 -13.46 14.39
N VAL A 63 3.70 -13.30 13.38
CA VAL A 63 4.56 -12.12 13.24
C VAL A 63 3.96 -11.16 12.22
N GLN A 64 3.43 -10.06 12.72
CA GLN A 64 2.88 -9.01 11.88
C GLN A 64 3.94 -8.47 10.91
N GLY A 65 3.54 -8.31 9.65
CA GLY A 65 4.41 -7.84 8.58
C GLY A 65 5.25 -8.94 7.93
N MET A 66 5.27 -10.17 8.47
CA MET A 66 5.85 -11.30 7.76
C MET A 66 4.92 -11.75 6.64
N LEU A 67 5.45 -11.88 5.43
CA LEU A 67 4.68 -12.26 4.24
C LEU A 67 5.04 -13.67 3.74
N ASN A 68 6.29 -14.08 3.90
CA ASN A 68 6.76 -15.39 3.44
C ASN A 68 8.03 -15.82 4.18
N TYR A 69 8.40 -17.09 4.05
CA TYR A 69 9.70 -17.62 4.44
C TYR A 69 10.23 -18.61 3.40
N ALA A 70 11.54 -18.81 3.39
CA ALA A 70 12.18 -19.84 2.60
C ALA A 70 13.20 -20.60 3.45
N CYS A 71 13.02 -21.92 3.55
CA CYS A 71 13.99 -22.80 4.20
C CYS A 71 14.95 -23.35 3.16
N HIS A 72 16.25 -23.25 3.42
CA HIS A 72 17.29 -23.75 2.54
C HIS A 72 18.44 -24.36 3.33
N LYS A 73 19.20 -25.27 2.71
CA LYS A 73 20.44 -25.81 3.29
C LYS A 73 21.59 -25.52 2.34
N ASN A 74 22.49 -24.63 2.76
CA ASN A 74 23.64 -24.29 1.94
C ASN A 74 24.62 -25.46 1.88
N SER A 75 25.32 -25.57 0.75
CA SER A 75 26.38 -26.56 0.61
C SER A 75 27.46 -26.34 1.66
N GLY A 76 27.84 -27.40 2.38
CA GLY A 76 28.83 -27.33 3.46
C GLY A 76 28.28 -26.93 4.83
N GLU A 77 27.03 -26.48 4.94
CA GLU A 77 26.41 -26.20 6.24
C GLU A 77 25.74 -27.46 6.82
N PRO A 78 25.96 -27.79 8.11
CA PRO A 78 25.38 -28.97 8.72
C PRO A 78 23.87 -28.84 8.95
N LYS A 79 23.35 -27.63 9.09
CA LYS A 79 21.96 -27.33 9.45
C LYS A 79 21.28 -26.47 8.37
N TRP A 80 19.96 -26.39 8.46
CA TRP A 80 19.10 -25.58 7.61
C TRP A 80 19.04 -24.14 8.12
N SER A 81 18.88 -23.23 7.16
CA SER A 81 18.73 -21.80 7.33
C SER A 81 17.35 -21.36 6.86
N MET A 82 16.91 -20.18 7.30
CA MET A 82 15.64 -19.58 6.91
C MET A 82 15.82 -18.12 6.53
N ASP A 83 15.27 -17.76 5.37
CA ASP A 83 15.06 -16.39 4.94
C ASP A 83 13.61 -15.98 5.21
N VAL A 84 13.37 -14.69 5.42
CA VAL A 84 12.04 -14.17 5.71
C VAL A 84 11.75 -12.96 4.81
N LEU A 85 10.54 -12.90 4.24
CA LEU A 85 10.05 -11.75 3.50
C LEU A 85 9.19 -10.88 4.42
N TRP A 86 9.58 -9.62 4.56
CA TRP A 86 8.85 -8.62 5.34
C TRP A 86 8.12 -7.64 4.43
N SER A 87 7.00 -7.13 4.92
CA SER A 87 6.31 -5.93 4.45
C SER A 87 6.72 -4.76 5.34
N THR A 88 7.23 -3.67 4.77
CA THR A 88 7.52 -2.43 5.52
C THR A 88 6.37 -1.43 5.50
N ALA A 89 5.13 -1.93 5.30
CA ALA A 89 3.89 -1.14 5.30
C ALA A 89 3.60 -0.52 6.67
#